data_AF-A0A3B1AWW9-F1
#
_entry.id   AF-A0A3B1AWW9-F1
#
_cell.length_a   1.000
_cell.length_b   1.000
_cell.length_c   1.000
_cell.angle_alpha   90.00
_cell.angle_beta   90.00
_cell.angle_gamma   90.00
#
_symmetry.space_group_name_H-M   'P 1'
#
loop_
_entity.id
_entity.type
_entity.pdbx_description
1 polymer ?
#
loop_
_entity_poly.entity_id
_entity_poly.type
_entity_poly.pdbx_seq_one_letter_code
_entity_poly.pdbx_strand_id
1 'polypeptide(L)'
;MTAKLNITLGQHSEQGRKEENQDFHGAVIPDEPQLKNKGIAVAIADGVSSCLAGREAAETCVGSFLSDYYSTPDSWTTRTSAHKILTAINSWLYSRGQQHEDDPRHHSQGMITTFSALVLKSTTGHIFHVGDSRVYRLQDNNLECLTTDHRRWVGDKDYLNRAMGIDVHLEIDYRRTELEAGDIYVLTTDGVHDFISDKEIAQLVIDNNDLDKAAKSIVQFSLDHGSTDNITCQVLRINTLPVQTANEAHQELTRLPFPPDLEPDMILDGYRILREIHASNRTQVYKAEDVETGQLVVIKTPSVNFEDEATYIESFMREEWVGKRIHNSRVLTIYDKDRPRQFLYYVTEHIDGQTLRDWMNQHSKPDIKEVRMLVEQIATGLRAFHRLEMLHQDLKPENIMLDASGKVRIIDFGSTKIAGIAEIYSPIERLNLLGTRNYTAPEYLLSQPGSNRSDIFSLGTICYELLTGKLPYGHSLENAENPRTVAKLVYQASTQHNPMIPLWMDRTLRKAVHPDPQQRYGTLSEFVHDLSHPNPEFMKDQKRPLLERDPTEFWRLLAIAMVLTNLVLVYFLAR
;
A
#
# COMPACT_ATOMS: atom_id res chain seq x y z
N MET A 1 13.53 -29.74 -2.49
CA MET A 1 12.11 -29.58 -2.13
C MET A 1 12.03 -28.32 -1.29
N THR A 2 11.31 -27.33 -1.77
CA THR A 2 11.22 -26.01 -1.14
C THR A 2 10.29 -26.05 0.07
N ALA A 3 10.69 -25.40 1.16
CA ALA A 3 9.90 -25.37 2.39
C ALA A 3 8.66 -24.51 2.14
N LYS A 4 7.48 -25.14 2.17
CA LYS A 4 6.20 -24.42 2.09
C LYS A 4 5.82 -23.85 3.45
N LEU A 5 4.99 -22.81 3.46
CA LEU A 5 4.30 -22.41 4.68
C LEU A 5 3.47 -23.60 5.17
N ASN A 6 3.81 -24.11 6.34
CA ASN A 6 3.13 -25.25 6.93
C ASN A 6 2.92 -24.99 8.43
N ILE A 7 1.73 -25.30 8.91
CA ILE A 7 1.35 -25.15 10.31
C ILE A 7 0.79 -26.46 10.85
N THR A 8 0.89 -26.63 12.17
CA THR A 8 0.08 -27.58 12.91
C THR A 8 -0.99 -26.76 13.63
N LEU A 9 -2.25 -27.17 13.54
CA LEU A 9 -3.37 -26.50 14.20
C LEU A 9 -4.06 -27.50 15.12
N GLY A 10 -4.39 -27.08 16.32
CA GLY A 10 -5.31 -27.76 17.24
C GLY A 10 -6.39 -26.81 17.71
N GLN A 11 -7.61 -27.32 17.89
CA GLN A 11 -8.76 -26.47 18.22
C GLN A 11 -9.82 -27.21 19.02
N HIS A 12 -10.44 -26.51 19.96
CA HIS A 12 -11.54 -27.04 20.74
C HIS A 12 -12.53 -25.93 21.11
N SER A 13 -13.81 -26.26 21.11
CA SER A 13 -14.90 -25.38 21.50
C SER A 13 -15.94 -26.18 22.27
N GLU A 14 -16.39 -25.66 23.38
CA GLU A 14 -17.37 -26.29 24.26
C GLU A 14 -18.44 -25.29 24.69
N GLN A 15 -19.71 -25.74 24.70
CA GLN A 15 -20.85 -24.92 25.10
C GLN A 15 -20.81 -24.52 26.59
N GLY A 16 -19.98 -25.18 27.40
CA GLY A 16 -19.91 -24.96 28.84
C GLY A 16 -21.24 -25.22 29.54
N ARG A 17 -21.65 -24.28 30.40
CA ARG A 17 -22.91 -24.37 31.18
C ARG A 17 -24.10 -23.67 30.52
N LYS A 18 -23.93 -23.11 29.33
CA LYS A 18 -25.00 -22.46 28.56
C LYS A 18 -25.83 -23.49 27.78
N GLU A 19 -27.04 -23.11 27.37
CA GLU A 19 -27.93 -23.95 26.56
C GLU A 19 -27.42 -24.13 25.12
N GLU A 20 -26.63 -23.16 24.63
CA GLU A 20 -26.09 -23.13 23.28
C GLU A 20 -24.64 -22.63 23.28
N ASN A 21 -23.84 -23.10 22.31
CA ASN A 21 -22.51 -22.56 22.04
C ASN A 21 -22.61 -21.38 21.08
N GLN A 22 -22.31 -20.18 21.57
CA GLN A 22 -22.32 -18.93 20.81
C GLN A 22 -20.94 -18.56 20.27
N ASP A 23 -19.89 -19.27 20.71
CA ASP A 23 -18.56 -19.15 20.13
C ASP A 23 -18.49 -19.87 18.77
N PHE A 24 -17.68 -19.31 17.88
CA PHE A 24 -17.37 -19.96 16.62
C PHE A 24 -15.91 -19.76 16.24
N HIS A 25 -15.32 -20.77 15.61
CA HIS A 25 -13.94 -20.74 15.17
C HIS A 25 -13.79 -21.43 13.82
N GLY A 26 -12.74 -21.09 13.09
CA GLY A 26 -12.42 -21.72 11.82
C GLY A 26 -10.99 -21.47 11.38
N ALA A 27 -10.55 -22.28 10.44
CA ALA A 27 -9.27 -22.12 9.78
C ALA A 27 -9.36 -22.62 8.34
N VAL A 28 -8.65 -21.97 7.44
CA VAL A 28 -8.49 -22.40 6.05
C VAL A 28 -7.01 -22.47 5.75
N ILE A 29 -6.55 -23.67 5.40
CA ILE A 29 -5.21 -23.94 4.88
C ILE A 29 -5.41 -24.29 3.40
N PRO A 30 -5.26 -23.32 2.49
CA PRO A 30 -5.53 -23.55 1.08
C PRO A 30 -4.38 -24.31 0.39
N ASP A 31 -4.66 -24.88 -0.77
CA ASP A 31 -3.63 -25.40 -1.68
C ASP A 31 -2.98 -24.26 -2.50
N GLU A 32 -1.90 -24.58 -3.21
CA GLU A 32 -1.30 -23.66 -4.18
C GLU A 32 -2.23 -23.44 -5.39
N PRO A 33 -2.33 -22.22 -5.95
CA PRO A 33 -1.49 -21.03 -5.70
C PRO A 33 -1.99 -20.10 -4.57
N GLN A 34 -3.14 -20.42 -3.96
CA GLN A 34 -3.76 -19.56 -2.94
C GLN A 34 -2.93 -19.49 -1.66
N LEU A 35 -2.28 -20.59 -1.26
CA LEU A 35 -1.37 -20.62 -0.12
C LEU A 35 -0.26 -19.56 -0.25
N LYS A 36 0.31 -19.41 -1.44
CA LYS A 36 1.34 -18.40 -1.71
C LYS A 36 0.79 -16.98 -1.77
N ASN A 37 -0.34 -16.77 -2.43
CA ASN A 37 -0.87 -15.42 -2.67
C ASN A 37 -1.62 -14.84 -1.47
N LYS A 38 -2.31 -15.69 -0.71
CA LYS A 38 -3.24 -15.32 0.37
C LYS A 38 -2.81 -15.85 1.74
N GLY A 39 -2.00 -16.90 1.80
CA GLY A 39 -1.55 -17.45 3.07
C GLY A 39 -2.58 -18.35 3.74
N ILE A 40 -2.43 -18.55 5.04
CA ILE A 40 -3.32 -19.35 5.90
C ILE A 40 -4.08 -18.40 6.81
N ALA A 41 -5.40 -18.56 6.91
CA ALA A 41 -6.25 -17.73 7.77
C ALA A 41 -6.87 -18.58 8.88
N VAL A 42 -6.78 -18.08 10.11
CA VAL A 42 -7.39 -18.63 11.32
C VAL A 42 -8.22 -17.53 11.98
N ALA A 43 -9.44 -17.83 12.39
CA ALA A 43 -10.34 -16.84 12.98
C ALA A 43 -11.21 -17.44 14.09
N ILE A 44 -11.48 -16.60 15.10
CA ILE A 44 -12.33 -16.89 16.26
C ILE A 44 -13.28 -15.72 16.48
N ALA A 45 -14.48 -16.02 16.97
CA ALA A 45 -15.51 -15.06 17.31
C ALA A 45 -16.32 -15.58 18.49
N ASP A 46 -16.75 -14.66 19.35
CA ASP A 46 -17.68 -14.91 20.45
C ASP A 46 -18.91 -14.02 20.27
N GLY A 47 -20.08 -14.67 20.21
CA GLY A 47 -21.37 -14.04 20.06
C GLY A 47 -21.89 -13.47 21.38
N VAL A 48 -22.25 -12.18 21.40
CA VAL A 48 -22.65 -11.51 22.64
C VAL A 48 -23.93 -12.13 23.21
N SER A 49 -23.88 -12.67 24.42
CA SER A 49 -24.99 -13.44 25.01
C SER A 49 -26.25 -12.63 25.33
N SER A 50 -26.16 -11.30 25.41
CA SER A 50 -27.35 -10.44 25.54
C SER A 50 -28.16 -10.35 24.23
N CYS A 51 -27.63 -10.88 23.14
CA CYS A 51 -28.25 -10.87 21.81
C CYS A 51 -28.87 -12.23 21.47
N LEU A 52 -30.11 -12.22 20.98
CA LEU A 52 -30.83 -13.44 20.57
C LEU A 52 -30.16 -14.19 19.40
N ALA A 53 -29.38 -13.49 18.58
CA ALA A 53 -28.72 -14.03 17.39
C ALA A 53 -27.18 -14.00 17.49
N GLY A 54 -26.62 -14.02 18.71
CA GLY A 54 -25.16 -13.98 18.94
C GLY A 54 -24.41 -15.10 18.22
N ARG A 55 -24.92 -16.34 18.29
CA ARG A 55 -24.37 -17.49 17.57
C ARG A 55 -24.36 -17.28 16.05
N GLU A 56 -25.50 -16.89 15.47
CA GLU A 56 -25.60 -16.67 14.02
C GLU A 56 -24.64 -15.54 13.57
N ALA A 57 -24.44 -14.52 14.42
CA ALA A 57 -23.47 -13.47 14.16
C ALA A 57 -22.03 -14.00 14.14
N ALA A 58 -21.62 -14.79 15.13
CA ALA A 58 -20.28 -15.40 15.20
C ALA A 58 -20.01 -16.35 14.01
N GLU A 59 -20.96 -17.26 13.74
CA GLU A 59 -20.89 -18.21 12.61
C GLU A 59 -20.78 -17.46 11.27
N THR A 60 -21.64 -16.46 11.04
CA THR A 60 -21.63 -15.69 9.79
C THR A 60 -20.34 -14.89 9.63
N CYS A 61 -19.84 -14.28 10.72
CA CYS A 61 -18.66 -13.43 10.68
C CYS A 61 -17.40 -14.24 10.30
N VAL A 62 -17.13 -15.33 11.01
CA VAL A 62 -15.99 -16.21 10.76
C VAL A 62 -16.14 -16.94 9.41
N GLY A 63 -17.31 -17.51 9.14
CA GLY A 63 -17.57 -18.26 7.90
C GLY A 63 -17.42 -17.38 6.65
N SER A 64 -18.02 -16.19 6.66
CA SER A 64 -17.93 -15.26 5.53
C SER A 64 -16.51 -14.71 5.37
N PHE A 65 -15.82 -14.39 6.47
CA PHE A 65 -14.43 -13.94 6.40
C PHE A 65 -13.53 -14.98 5.74
N LEU A 66 -13.59 -16.22 6.22
CA LEU A 66 -12.76 -17.31 5.72
C LEU A 66 -13.10 -17.71 4.28
N SER A 67 -14.35 -17.54 3.83
CA SER A 67 -14.75 -17.78 2.44
C SER A 67 -14.33 -16.64 1.50
N ASP A 68 -14.67 -15.40 1.88
CA ASP A 68 -14.52 -14.25 0.99
C ASP A 68 -13.06 -13.80 0.88
N TYR A 69 -12.24 -14.03 1.91
CA TYR A 69 -10.82 -13.66 1.92
C TYR A 69 -10.06 -14.22 0.73
N TYR A 70 -10.24 -15.50 0.41
CA TYR A 70 -9.57 -16.16 -0.72
C TYR A 70 -10.16 -15.81 -2.09
N SER A 71 -11.34 -15.17 -2.11
CA SER A 71 -11.99 -14.68 -3.32
C SER A 71 -11.59 -13.23 -3.67
N THR A 72 -10.84 -12.55 -2.79
CA THR A 72 -10.37 -11.18 -3.04
C THR A 72 -9.27 -11.12 -4.09
N PRO A 73 -9.14 -10.01 -4.85
CA PRO A 73 -8.08 -9.85 -5.84
C PRO A 73 -6.68 -10.09 -5.27
N ASP A 74 -5.82 -10.83 -5.97
CA ASP A 74 -4.44 -11.11 -5.55
C ASP A 74 -3.57 -9.86 -5.42
N SER A 75 -3.94 -8.76 -6.07
CA SER A 75 -3.26 -7.47 -5.98
C SER A 75 -3.49 -6.75 -4.65
N TRP A 76 -4.53 -7.10 -3.90
CA TRP A 76 -4.84 -6.45 -2.63
C TRP A 76 -3.93 -6.94 -1.52
N THR A 77 -3.54 -6.03 -0.63
CA THR A 77 -2.82 -6.39 0.60
C THR A 77 -3.71 -7.27 1.49
N THR A 78 -3.09 -8.05 2.39
CA THR A 78 -3.83 -8.82 3.41
C THR A 78 -4.74 -7.90 4.22
N ARG A 79 -4.22 -6.72 4.59
CA ARG A 79 -4.96 -5.69 5.32
C ARG A 79 -6.16 -5.16 4.54
N THR A 80 -5.98 -4.80 3.27
CA THR A 80 -7.06 -4.28 2.41
C THR A 80 -8.16 -5.31 2.24
N SER A 81 -7.77 -6.56 1.97
CA SER A 81 -8.69 -7.69 1.78
C SER A 81 -9.54 -7.89 3.04
N ALA A 82 -8.88 -8.05 4.20
CA ALA A 82 -9.58 -8.23 5.47
C ALA A 82 -10.45 -7.04 5.84
N HIS A 83 -9.96 -5.81 5.70
CA HIS A 83 -10.72 -4.61 6.04
C HIS A 83 -11.98 -4.47 5.17
N LYS A 84 -11.88 -4.67 3.85
CA LYS A 84 -13.04 -4.60 2.95
C LYS A 84 -14.09 -5.66 3.26
N ILE A 85 -13.66 -6.88 3.55
CA ILE A 85 -14.56 -7.98 3.90
C ILE A 85 -15.24 -7.70 5.23
N LEU A 86 -14.48 -7.36 6.28
CA LEU A 86 -15.02 -7.12 7.61
C LEU A 86 -15.97 -5.90 7.62
N THR A 87 -15.68 -4.84 6.88
CA THR A 87 -16.63 -3.72 6.72
C THR A 87 -17.93 -4.18 6.04
N ALA A 88 -17.87 -5.07 5.04
CA ALA A 88 -19.05 -5.58 4.37
C ALA A 88 -19.89 -6.50 5.30
N ILE A 89 -19.23 -7.40 6.02
CA ILE A 89 -19.84 -8.28 7.03
C ILE A 89 -20.51 -7.43 8.13
N ASN A 90 -19.81 -6.45 8.67
CA ASN A 90 -20.35 -5.55 9.68
C ASN A 90 -21.60 -4.81 9.21
N SER A 91 -21.57 -4.29 7.98
CA SER A 91 -22.72 -3.60 7.38
C SER A 91 -23.93 -4.53 7.29
N TRP A 92 -23.71 -5.80 6.95
CA TRP A 92 -24.76 -6.81 6.88
C TRP A 92 -25.31 -7.17 8.27
N LEU A 93 -24.43 -7.42 9.25
CA LEU A 93 -24.81 -7.73 10.63
C LEU A 93 -25.62 -6.58 11.25
N TYR A 94 -25.15 -5.34 11.08
CA TYR A 94 -25.82 -4.13 11.55
C TYR A 94 -27.21 -3.96 10.91
N SER A 95 -27.30 -4.11 9.58
CA SER A 95 -28.58 -3.99 8.87
C SER A 95 -29.59 -5.06 9.30
N ARG A 96 -29.13 -6.29 9.55
CA ARG A 96 -30.01 -7.39 9.96
C ARG A 96 -30.45 -7.26 11.42
N GLY A 97 -29.57 -6.75 12.28
CA GLY A 97 -29.90 -6.42 13.67
C GLY A 97 -30.99 -5.35 13.82
N GLN A 98 -31.10 -4.41 12.87
CA GLN A 98 -32.14 -3.37 12.89
C GLN A 98 -33.50 -3.80 12.32
N GLN A 99 -33.55 -4.75 11.38
CA GLN A 99 -34.79 -5.16 10.71
C GLN A 99 -35.84 -5.77 11.65
N HIS A 100 -35.47 -6.08 12.89
CA HIS A 100 -36.34 -6.72 13.87
C HIS A 100 -36.66 -5.84 15.10
N GLU A 101 -36.35 -4.53 15.08
CA GLU A 101 -36.72 -3.58 16.15
C GLU A 101 -38.23 -3.25 16.23
N ASP A 102 -39.03 -3.67 15.25
CA ASP A 102 -40.47 -3.32 15.16
C ASP A 102 -41.43 -4.24 15.97
N ASP A 103 -40.96 -5.28 16.69
CA ASP A 103 -41.83 -6.08 17.60
C ASP A 103 -41.58 -5.73 19.09
N PRO A 104 -42.51 -5.02 19.76
CA PRO A 104 -42.37 -4.59 21.15
C PRO A 104 -42.36 -5.72 22.20
N ARG A 105 -42.43 -6.99 21.77
CA ARG A 105 -42.36 -8.18 22.66
C ARG A 105 -41.00 -8.88 22.65
N HIS A 106 -40.07 -8.49 21.79
CA HIS A 106 -38.74 -9.09 21.68
C HIS A 106 -37.67 -8.04 21.97
N HIS A 107 -36.92 -8.22 23.06
CA HIS A 107 -35.75 -7.41 23.36
C HIS A 107 -34.73 -7.59 22.22
N SER A 108 -34.25 -6.47 21.63
CA SER A 108 -33.16 -6.31 20.65
C SER A 108 -32.57 -7.61 20.06
N GLN A 109 -32.99 -7.98 18.85
CA GLN A 109 -32.36 -9.06 18.06
C GLN A 109 -31.04 -8.60 17.41
N GLY A 110 -30.17 -7.95 18.18
CA GLY A 110 -28.87 -7.51 17.67
C GLY A 110 -28.05 -8.70 17.18
N MET A 111 -27.38 -8.57 16.03
CA MET A 111 -26.39 -9.55 15.57
C MET A 111 -25.01 -9.01 15.91
N ILE A 112 -24.59 -9.20 17.16
CA ILE A 112 -23.34 -8.64 17.68
C ILE A 112 -22.38 -9.78 18.05
N THR A 113 -21.14 -9.67 17.57
CA THR A 113 -20.08 -10.65 17.84
C THR A 113 -18.73 -9.96 17.94
N THR A 114 -17.83 -10.56 18.71
CA THR A 114 -16.40 -10.23 18.68
C THR A 114 -15.76 -10.91 17.47
N PHE A 115 -14.57 -10.47 17.07
CA PHE A 115 -13.84 -11.07 15.97
C PHE A 115 -12.33 -10.87 16.13
N SER A 116 -11.60 -11.98 16.10
CA SER A 116 -10.13 -12.01 16.07
C SER A 116 -9.66 -12.96 14.99
N ALA A 117 -8.80 -12.49 14.10
CA ALA A 117 -8.22 -13.30 13.04
C ALA A 117 -6.71 -13.13 12.95
N LEU A 118 -6.03 -14.24 12.67
CA LEU A 118 -4.61 -14.30 12.33
C LEU A 118 -4.48 -14.84 10.90
N VAL A 119 -3.87 -14.04 10.03
CA VAL A 119 -3.51 -14.45 8.68
C VAL A 119 -2.00 -14.56 8.56
N LEU A 120 -1.51 -15.76 8.31
CA LEU A 120 -0.09 -16.08 8.11
C LEU A 120 0.21 -16.07 6.61
N LYS A 121 1.00 -15.09 6.16
CA LYS A 121 1.38 -14.97 4.76
C LYS A 121 2.88 -14.76 4.64
N SER A 122 3.55 -15.63 3.88
CA SER A 122 5.01 -15.64 3.79
C SER A 122 5.64 -15.77 5.19
N THR A 123 6.42 -14.79 5.63
CA THR A 123 7.02 -14.71 6.97
C THR A 123 6.37 -13.63 7.84
N THR A 124 5.12 -13.26 7.55
CA THR A 124 4.39 -12.21 8.27
C THR A 124 3.06 -12.73 8.81
N GLY A 125 2.80 -12.46 10.09
CA GLY A 125 1.50 -12.65 10.73
C GLY A 125 0.72 -11.34 10.76
N HIS A 126 -0.48 -11.34 10.21
CA HIS A 126 -1.42 -10.22 10.20
C HIS A 126 -2.56 -10.49 11.17
N ILE A 127 -2.73 -9.62 12.17
CA ILE A 127 -3.77 -9.75 13.19
C ILE A 127 -4.83 -8.68 12.95
N PHE A 128 -6.09 -9.11 12.91
CA PHE A 128 -7.27 -8.25 12.81
C PHE A 128 -8.16 -8.51 14.03
N HIS A 129 -8.54 -7.45 14.73
CA HIS A 129 -9.22 -7.59 16.01
C HIS A 129 -10.30 -6.53 16.22
N VAL A 130 -11.47 -6.98 16.71
CA VAL A 130 -12.59 -6.17 17.17
C VAL A 130 -13.27 -6.90 18.34
N GLY A 131 -13.36 -6.26 19.50
CA GLY A 131 -13.98 -6.87 20.68
C GLY A 131 -12.95 -7.28 21.73
N ASP A 132 -13.10 -8.46 22.32
CA ASP A 132 -12.34 -8.92 23.49
C ASP A 132 -11.75 -10.33 23.33
N SER A 133 -12.03 -11.03 22.22
CA SER A 133 -11.31 -12.25 21.87
C SER A 133 -9.81 -11.98 21.74
N ARG A 134 -8.97 -12.77 22.39
CA ARG A 134 -7.52 -12.50 22.45
C ARG A 134 -6.70 -13.35 21.50
N VAL A 135 -5.63 -12.77 20.95
CA VAL A 135 -4.58 -13.48 20.21
C VAL A 135 -3.26 -13.32 20.96
N TYR A 136 -2.64 -14.45 21.29
CA TYR A 136 -1.37 -14.53 21.99
C TYR A 136 -0.28 -15.12 21.10
N ARG A 137 0.97 -14.78 21.40
CA ARG A 137 2.16 -15.43 20.85
C ARG A 137 3.02 -15.97 21.98
N LEU A 138 3.36 -17.25 21.91
CA LEU A 138 4.22 -17.95 22.85
C LEU A 138 5.62 -18.11 22.24
N GLN A 139 6.61 -17.43 22.83
CA GLN A 139 8.03 -17.52 22.49
C GLN A 139 8.84 -17.67 23.79
N ASP A 140 9.79 -18.60 23.83
CA ASP A 140 10.66 -18.84 24.99
C ASP A 140 9.91 -18.96 26.34
N ASN A 141 8.79 -19.69 26.34
CA ASN A 141 7.87 -19.86 27.49
C ASN A 141 7.19 -18.56 27.98
N ASN A 142 7.30 -17.47 27.24
CA ASN A 142 6.60 -16.22 27.52
C ASN A 142 5.41 -16.05 26.58
N LEU A 143 4.22 -15.88 27.14
CA LEU A 143 2.99 -15.65 26.40
C LEU A 143 2.73 -14.14 26.32
N GLU A 144 2.91 -13.56 25.13
CA GLU A 144 2.64 -12.15 24.85
C GLU A 144 1.23 -12.00 24.27
N CYS A 145 0.37 -11.20 24.91
CA CYS A 145 -0.91 -10.81 24.32
C CYS A 145 -0.71 -9.77 23.21
N LEU A 146 -1.22 -10.06 22.01
CA LEU A 146 -1.03 -9.23 20.82
C LEU A 146 -2.21 -8.29 20.53
N THR A 147 -3.37 -8.55 21.14
CA THR A 147 -4.61 -7.80 21.02
C THR A 147 -4.87 -6.94 22.26
N THR A 148 -5.78 -5.96 22.14
CA THR A 148 -6.20 -5.09 23.24
C THR A 148 -7.70 -5.14 23.35
N ASP A 149 -8.24 -5.53 24.51
CA ASP A 149 -9.68 -5.71 24.69
C ASP A 149 -10.46 -4.40 24.55
N HIS A 150 -11.63 -4.46 23.90
CA HIS A 150 -12.52 -3.33 23.64
C HIS A 150 -13.73 -3.31 24.60
N ARG A 151 -13.44 -3.43 25.89
CA ARG A 151 -14.42 -3.49 26.99
C ARG A 151 -14.54 -2.19 27.77
N ARG A 152 -15.70 -1.92 28.37
CA ARG A 152 -15.94 -0.80 29.29
C ARG A 152 -16.79 -1.26 30.47
N TRP A 153 -16.23 -1.04 31.66
CA TRP A 153 -16.91 -1.30 32.92
C TRP A 153 -17.88 -0.15 33.26
N VAL A 154 -19.17 -0.47 33.41
CA VAL A 154 -20.19 0.45 33.89
C VAL A 154 -20.85 -0.16 35.13
N GLY A 155 -20.35 0.23 36.30
CA GLY A 155 -20.70 -0.44 37.56
C GLY A 155 -20.10 -1.85 37.60
N ASP A 156 -20.93 -2.85 37.92
CA ASP A 156 -20.54 -4.27 37.98
C ASP A 156 -20.80 -5.01 36.65
N LYS A 157 -21.14 -4.30 35.57
CA LYS A 157 -21.41 -4.89 34.25
C LYS A 157 -20.38 -4.45 33.22
N ASP A 158 -19.90 -5.43 32.47
CA ASP A 158 -19.00 -5.23 31.35
C ASP A 158 -19.80 -5.10 30.04
N TYR A 159 -19.41 -4.13 29.20
CA TYR A 159 -20.00 -3.89 27.89
C TYR A 159 -18.90 -3.72 26.84
N LEU A 160 -19.10 -4.37 25.70
CA LEU A 160 -18.28 -4.14 24.51
C LEU A 160 -18.54 -2.72 23.97
N ASN A 161 -17.47 -1.94 23.84
CA ASN A 161 -17.53 -0.62 23.20
C ASN A 161 -17.23 -0.68 21.70
N ARG A 162 -16.61 -1.76 21.23
CA ARG A 162 -16.40 -2.09 19.81
C ARG A 162 -16.65 -3.58 19.61
N ALA A 163 -17.47 -3.91 18.64
CA ALA A 163 -17.83 -5.26 18.24
C ALA A 163 -18.35 -5.22 16.80
N MET A 164 -18.36 -6.37 16.12
CA MET A 164 -19.01 -6.49 14.82
C MET A 164 -20.53 -6.35 15.01
N GLY A 165 -21.18 -5.57 14.15
CA GLY A 165 -22.64 -5.37 14.15
C GLY A 165 -23.15 -4.30 15.15
N ILE A 166 -22.27 -3.65 15.92
CA ILE A 166 -22.68 -2.63 16.90
C ILE A 166 -22.97 -1.25 16.29
N ASP A 167 -22.20 -0.86 15.27
CA ASP A 167 -22.27 0.44 14.57
C ASP A 167 -22.08 0.22 13.06
N VAL A 168 -22.57 1.15 12.24
CA VAL A 168 -22.30 1.24 10.80
C VAL A 168 -20.80 1.38 10.53
N HIS A 169 -20.10 2.16 11.36
CA HIS A 169 -18.67 2.41 11.19
C HIS A 169 -17.85 1.42 12.01
N LEU A 170 -17.17 0.51 11.32
CA LEU A 170 -16.30 -0.48 11.96
C LEU A 170 -14.87 0.05 12.07
N GLU A 171 -14.34 0.09 13.29
CA GLU A 171 -12.93 0.29 13.56
C GLU A 171 -12.26 -1.06 13.84
N ILE A 172 -11.30 -1.44 12.97
CA ILE A 172 -10.58 -2.71 13.09
C ILE A 172 -9.16 -2.42 13.56
N ASP A 173 -8.79 -3.00 14.70
CA ASP A 173 -7.40 -2.97 15.16
C ASP A 173 -6.58 -3.91 14.27
N TYR A 174 -5.45 -3.40 13.75
CA TYR A 174 -4.55 -4.13 12.87
C TYR A 174 -3.13 -4.13 13.43
N ARG A 175 -2.55 -5.33 13.60
CA ARG A 175 -1.16 -5.51 14.03
C ARG A 175 -0.42 -6.46 13.10
N ARG A 176 0.84 -6.13 12.80
CA ARG A 176 1.76 -6.97 12.01
C ARG A 176 2.81 -7.56 12.94
N THR A 177 3.15 -8.83 12.74
CA THR A 177 4.22 -9.53 13.46
C THR A 177 5.10 -10.30 12.48
N GLU A 178 6.39 -10.39 12.78
CA GLU A 178 7.32 -11.28 12.07
C GLU A 178 7.15 -12.70 12.60
N LEU A 179 7.18 -13.69 11.69
CA LEU A 179 7.02 -15.09 12.02
C LEU A 179 8.37 -15.79 12.09
N GLU A 180 8.54 -16.65 13.09
CA GLU A 180 9.66 -17.57 13.19
C GLU A 180 9.18 -19.02 13.17
N ALA A 181 10.01 -19.93 12.64
CA ALA A 181 9.70 -21.35 12.67
C ALA A 181 9.77 -21.84 14.11
N GLY A 182 8.70 -22.49 14.59
CA GLY A 182 8.54 -22.87 15.99
C GLY A 182 7.61 -21.96 16.78
N ASP A 183 7.29 -20.75 16.29
CA ASP A 183 6.33 -19.86 16.96
C ASP A 183 4.98 -20.56 17.17
N ILE A 184 4.40 -20.33 18.36
CA ILE A 184 3.07 -20.82 18.69
C ILE A 184 2.16 -19.61 18.92
N TYR A 185 1.01 -19.61 18.26
CA TYR A 185 -0.05 -18.63 18.50
C TYR A 185 -1.24 -19.31 19.17
N VAL A 186 -1.88 -18.60 20.09
CA VAL A 186 -3.04 -19.07 20.84
C VAL A 186 -4.16 -18.05 20.72
N LEU A 187 -5.32 -18.46 20.22
CA LEU A 187 -6.51 -17.63 20.10
C LEU A 187 -7.55 -18.13 21.11
N THR A 188 -8.16 -17.22 21.87
CA THR A 188 -9.08 -17.58 22.96
C THR A 188 -10.26 -16.63 23.08
N THR A 189 -11.43 -17.17 23.43
CA THR A 189 -12.56 -16.40 23.95
C THR A 189 -12.40 -16.14 25.45
N ASP A 190 -13.25 -15.27 26.00
CA ASP A 190 -13.18 -14.81 27.40
C ASP A 190 -13.46 -15.90 28.43
N GLY A 191 -14.23 -16.91 28.04
CA GLY A 191 -14.41 -18.15 28.79
C GLY A 191 -13.10 -18.87 29.14
N VAL A 192 -11.99 -18.56 28.46
CA VAL A 192 -10.64 -19.02 28.81
C VAL A 192 -9.88 -17.97 29.63
N HIS A 193 -9.67 -16.80 29.05
CA HIS A 193 -8.65 -15.84 29.52
C HIS A 193 -9.10 -14.98 30.71
N ASP A 194 -10.38 -15.03 31.09
CA ASP A 194 -10.87 -14.44 32.34
C ASP A 194 -10.74 -15.39 33.55
N PHE A 195 -10.51 -16.70 33.29
CA PHE A 195 -10.48 -17.74 34.32
C PHE A 195 -9.11 -18.39 34.54
N ILE A 196 -8.23 -18.32 33.54
CA ILE A 196 -6.87 -18.89 33.59
C ILE A 196 -5.85 -17.77 33.35
N SER A 197 -4.72 -17.80 34.06
CA SER A 197 -3.61 -16.88 33.83
C SER A 197 -2.79 -17.20 32.57
N ASP A 198 -2.17 -16.19 31.97
CA ASP A 198 -1.29 -16.34 30.80
C ASP A 198 -0.17 -17.39 31.00
N LYS A 199 0.34 -17.54 32.23
CA LYS A 199 1.37 -18.53 32.57
C LYS A 199 0.85 -19.96 32.53
N GLU A 200 -0.38 -20.18 32.98
CA GLU A 200 -1.03 -21.49 32.96
C GLU A 200 -1.38 -21.89 31.53
N ILE A 201 -1.87 -20.94 30.71
CA ILE A 201 -2.09 -21.15 29.28
C ILE A 201 -0.77 -21.58 28.60
N ALA A 202 0.32 -20.86 28.84
CA ALA A 202 1.63 -21.21 28.30
C ALA A 202 2.05 -22.62 28.70
N GLN A 203 1.92 -22.98 29.98
CA GLN A 203 2.33 -24.28 30.50
C GLN A 203 1.52 -25.43 29.88
N LEU A 204 0.19 -25.27 29.76
CA LEU A 204 -0.68 -26.27 29.14
C LEU A 204 -0.34 -26.53 27.66
N VAL A 205 0.11 -25.49 26.94
CA VAL A 205 0.59 -25.63 25.56
C VAL A 205 1.94 -26.35 25.49
N ILE A 206 2.86 -26.04 26.41
CA ILE A 206 4.20 -26.64 26.45
C ILE A 206 4.15 -28.12 26.85
N ASP A 207 3.29 -28.49 27.79
CA ASP A 207 3.17 -29.85 28.32
C ASP A 207 2.57 -30.84 27.30
N ASN A 208 1.93 -30.32 26.25
CA ASN A 208 1.23 -31.12 25.24
C ASN A 208 1.94 -31.05 23.88
N ASN A 209 2.49 -32.18 23.43
CA ASN A 209 3.04 -32.29 22.07
C ASN A 209 1.97 -32.24 20.97
N ASP A 210 0.73 -32.61 21.31
CA ASP A 210 -0.44 -32.62 20.42
C ASP A 210 -1.29 -31.37 20.68
N LEU A 211 -1.41 -30.50 19.68
CA LEU A 211 -2.09 -29.21 19.84
C LEU A 211 -3.60 -29.35 20.04
N ASP A 212 -4.24 -30.41 19.53
CA ASP A 212 -5.67 -30.65 19.81
C ASP A 212 -5.88 -31.03 21.27
N LYS A 213 -4.94 -31.78 21.86
CA LYS A 213 -4.95 -32.06 23.30
C LYS A 213 -4.65 -30.82 24.11
N ALA A 214 -3.72 -29.98 23.67
CA ALA A 214 -3.44 -28.71 24.33
C ALA A 214 -4.70 -27.82 24.38
N ALA A 215 -5.39 -27.64 23.25
CA ALA A 215 -6.63 -26.86 23.18
C ALA A 215 -7.72 -27.44 24.10
N LYS A 216 -7.91 -28.77 24.11
CA LYS A 216 -8.85 -29.45 25.02
C LYS A 216 -8.49 -29.28 26.49
N SER A 217 -7.20 -29.39 26.83
CA SER A 217 -6.73 -29.22 28.20
C SER A 217 -6.94 -27.79 28.69
N ILE A 218 -6.72 -26.78 27.85
CA ILE A 218 -7.03 -25.38 28.19
C ILE A 218 -8.53 -25.22 28.49
N VAL A 219 -9.40 -25.69 27.60
CA VAL A 219 -10.86 -25.61 27.78
C VAL A 219 -11.31 -26.33 29.05
N GLN A 220 -10.86 -27.57 29.29
CA GLN A 220 -11.23 -28.32 30.48
C GLN A 220 -10.72 -27.65 31.76
N PHE A 221 -9.49 -27.13 31.74
CA PHE A 221 -8.94 -26.42 32.89
C PHE A 221 -9.74 -25.15 33.21
N SER A 222 -10.27 -24.44 32.19
CA SER A 222 -11.14 -23.28 32.37
C SER A 222 -12.45 -23.66 33.03
N LEU A 223 -13.07 -24.78 32.61
CA LEU A 223 -14.29 -25.31 33.22
C LEU A 223 -14.08 -25.69 34.69
N ASP A 224 -12.96 -26.34 34.99
CA ASP A 224 -12.60 -26.75 36.34
C ASP A 224 -12.34 -25.52 37.26
N HIS A 225 -11.87 -24.40 36.69
CA HIS A 225 -11.68 -23.12 37.38
C HIS A 225 -12.96 -22.26 37.45
N GLY A 226 -14.10 -22.82 37.05
CA GLY A 226 -15.41 -22.23 37.28
C GLY A 226 -15.92 -21.35 36.14
N SER A 227 -15.34 -21.47 34.94
CA SER A 227 -15.90 -20.83 33.75
C SER A 227 -17.35 -21.28 33.51
N THR A 228 -18.24 -20.31 33.39
CA THR A 228 -19.68 -20.50 33.12
C THR A 228 -20.07 -20.13 31.70
N ASP A 229 -19.12 -19.63 30.90
CA ASP A 229 -19.35 -19.16 29.54
C ASP A 229 -19.13 -20.28 28.49
N ASN A 230 -19.35 -19.96 27.22
CA ASN A 230 -18.83 -20.70 26.09
C ASN A 230 -17.30 -20.55 26.07
N ILE A 231 -16.61 -21.62 25.68
CA ILE A 231 -15.16 -21.67 25.82
C ILE A 231 -14.57 -22.22 24.53
N THR A 232 -13.77 -21.39 23.87
CA THR A 232 -13.12 -21.75 22.61
C THR A 232 -11.66 -21.38 22.63
N CYS A 233 -10.82 -22.32 22.20
CA CYS A 233 -9.39 -22.16 22.09
C CYS A 233 -8.88 -22.76 20.77
N GLN A 234 -8.04 -22.00 20.06
CA GLN A 234 -7.24 -22.50 18.94
C GLN A 234 -5.77 -22.30 19.25
N VAL A 235 -4.96 -23.34 19.01
CA VAL A 235 -3.51 -23.32 19.18
C VAL A 235 -2.88 -23.70 17.86
N LEU A 236 -2.01 -22.85 17.32
CA LEU A 236 -1.31 -23.13 16.07
C LEU A 236 0.20 -23.00 16.25
N ARG A 237 0.96 -23.91 15.64
CA ARG A 237 2.42 -23.89 15.61
C ARG A 237 2.90 -23.73 14.17
N ILE A 238 3.86 -22.84 13.96
CA ILE A 238 4.52 -22.67 12.66
C ILE A 238 5.58 -23.76 12.51
N ASN A 239 5.34 -24.73 11.63
CA ASN A 239 6.26 -25.85 11.42
C ASN A 239 7.42 -25.43 10.51
N THR A 240 7.08 -24.84 9.36
CA THR A 240 8.03 -24.38 8.36
C THR A 240 7.54 -23.08 7.76
N LEU A 241 8.46 -22.13 7.62
CA LEU A 241 8.23 -20.90 6.86
C LEU A 241 8.85 -21.05 5.48
N PRO A 242 8.25 -20.42 4.45
CA PRO A 242 8.92 -20.26 3.19
C PRO A 242 10.18 -19.42 3.42
N VAL A 243 11.32 -19.88 2.90
CA VAL A 243 12.55 -19.09 2.89
C VAL A 243 12.22 -17.78 2.16
N GLN A 244 12.54 -16.63 2.78
CA GLN A 244 12.41 -15.33 2.12
C GLN A 244 13.32 -15.28 0.89
N THR A 245 12.78 -15.76 -0.20
CA THR A 245 13.22 -15.57 -1.57
C THR A 245 11.90 -15.58 -2.29
N ALA A 246 11.32 -14.42 -2.62
CA ALA A 246 9.96 -14.34 -3.14
C ALA A 246 9.85 -14.83 -4.60
N ASN A 247 10.50 -15.95 -4.90
CA ASN A 247 11.09 -16.18 -6.19
C ASN A 247 10.76 -17.55 -6.78
N GLU A 248 9.92 -18.43 -6.26
CA GLU A 248 9.81 -19.78 -6.90
C GLU A 248 9.06 -19.82 -8.25
N ALA A 249 8.05 -18.95 -8.46
CA ALA A 249 7.47 -18.77 -9.80
C ALA A 249 8.38 -17.91 -10.71
N HIS A 250 9.34 -17.22 -10.11
CA HIS A 250 10.40 -16.46 -10.79
C HIS A 250 11.69 -17.28 -10.99
N GLN A 251 11.91 -18.38 -10.25
CA GLN A 251 13.12 -19.23 -10.27
C GLN A 251 13.10 -20.18 -11.45
N GLU A 252 11.92 -20.53 -11.95
CA GLU A 252 11.79 -21.10 -13.31
C GLU A 252 12.32 -20.12 -14.37
N LEU A 253 12.20 -18.80 -14.15
CA LEU A 253 12.72 -17.75 -15.05
C LEU A 253 14.18 -17.39 -14.76
N THR A 254 14.66 -17.49 -13.52
CA THR A 254 16.10 -17.38 -13.16
C THR A 254 16.94 -18.53 -13.71
N ARG A 255 16.31 -19.61 -14.20
CA ARG A 255 16.99 -20.70 -14.92
C ARG A 255 17.22 -20.40 -16.40
N LEU A 256 16.51 -19.42 -16.98
CA LEU A 256 16.73 -19.08 -18.37
C LEU A 256 18.04 -18.30 -18.49
N PRO A 257 18.99 -18.76 -19.32
CA PRO A 257 20.21 -18.01 -19.58
C PRO A 257 19.86 -16.62 -20.14
N PHE A 258 20.74 -15.66 -19.90
CA PHE A 258 20.64 -14.37 -20.58
C PHE A 258 20.89 -14.60 -22.08
N PRO A 259 20.17 -13.89 -22.96
CA PRO A 259 20.43 -14.00 -24.38
C PRO A 259 21.86 -13.51 -24.68
N PRO A 260 22.55 -14.11 -25.67
CA PRO A 260 23.79 -13.55 -26.18
C PRO A 260 23.52 -12.18 -26.83
N ASP A 261 24.59 -11.42 -27.13
CA ASP A 261 24.43 -10.18 -27.89
C ASP A 261 23.70 -10.46 -29.22
N LEU A 262 22.63 -9.70 -29.45
CA LEU A 262 21.71 -9.91 -30.56
C LEU A 262 22.05 -8.97 -31.72
N GLU A 263 22.41 -9.53 -32.87
CA GLU A 263 22.68 -8.80 -34.10
C GLU A 263 21.44 -8.76 -35.02
N PRO A 264 21.35 -7.78 -35.95
CA PRO A 264 20.34 -7.78 -36.99
C PRO A 264 20.23 -9.12 -37.72
N ASP A 265 19.01 -9.50 -38.10
CA ASP A 265 18.63 -10.76 -38.75
C ASP A 265 18.73 -12.04 -37.89
N MET A 266 19.26 -11.97 -36.65
CA MET A 266 19.15 -13.08 -35.70
C MET A 266 17.69 -13.33 -35.31
N ILE A 267 17.35 -14.59 -34.99
CA ILE A 267 16.02 -14.98 -34.53
C ILE A 267 16.10 -15.46 -33.08
N LEU A 268 15.42 -14.78 -32.18
CA LEU A 268 15.25 -15.15 -30.78
C LEU A 268 13.82 -15.65 -30.57
N ASP A 269 13.63 -16.95 -30.35
CA ASP A 269 12.32 -17.56 -30.03
C ASP A 269 11.17 -17.13 -30.97
N GLY A 270 11.46 -17.02 -32.27
CA GLY A 270 10.51 -16.62 -33.31
C GLY A 270 10.41 -15.12 -33.57
N TYR A 271 11.23 -14.30 -32.90
CA TYR A 271 11.35 -12.87 -33.15
C TYR A 271 12.64 -12.56 -33.91
N ARG A 272 12.52 -12.00 -35.12
CA ARG A 272 13.66 -11.55 -35.92
C ARG A 272 14.10 -10.18 -35.44
N ILE A 273 15.36 -10.06 -35.02
CA ILE A 273 15.97 -8.80 -34.60
C ILE A 273 16.19 -7.92 -35.83
N LEU A 274 15.65 -6.71 -35.81
CA LEU A 274 15.83 -5.75 -36.91
C LEU A 274 17.01 -4.82 -36.65
N ARG A 275 17.08 -4.29 -35.41
CA ARG A 275 18.16 -3.42 -34.95
C ARG A 275 18.08 -3.20 -33.44
N GLU A 276 19.20 -2.81 -32.85
CA GLU A 276 19.23 -2.23 -31.51
C GLU A 276 18.55 -0.85 -31.51
N ILE A 277 17.76 -0.57 -30.46
CA ILE A 277 17.17 0.75 -30.19
C ILE A 277 18.03 1.49 -29.17
N HIS A 278 18.41 0.80 -28.10
CA HIS A 278 19.17 1.37 -26.99
C HIS A 278 19.89 0.26 -26.22
N ALA A 279 21.17 0.47 -25.92
CA ALA A 279 21.92 -0.29 -24.93
C ALA A 279 22.33 0.62 -23.78
N SER A 280 21.93 0.24 -22.57
CA SER A 280 22.43 0.80 -21.33
C SER A 280 23.26 -0.25 -20.59
N ASN A 281 24.03 0.17 -19.58
CA ASN A 281 24.75 -0.79 -18.73
C ASN A 281 23.82 -1.88 -18.16
N ARG A 282 22.54 -1.56 -17.93
CA ARG A 282 21.58 -2.41 -17.25
C ARG A 282 20.55 -3.06 -18.16
N THR A 283 20.35 -2.64 -19.40
CA THR A 283 19.30 -3.22 -20.26
C THR A 283 19.66 -3.01 -21.72
N GLN A 284 19.38 -4.01 -22.55
CA GLN A 284 19.45 -3.87 -24.00
C GLN A 284 18.03 -3.94 -24.56
N VAL A 285 17.75 -3.08 -25.55
CA VAL A 285 16.42 -2.91 -26.13
C VAL A 285 16.54 -3.01 -27.64
N TYR A 286 15.82 -3.96 -28.23
CA TYR A 286 15.87 -4.26 -29.65
C TYR A 286 14.50 -4.03 -30.30
N LYS A 287 14.52 -3.51 -31.54
CA LYS A 287 13.36 -3.58 -32.42
C LYS A 287 13.38 -4.93 -33.12
N ALA A 288 12.28 -5.65 -33.06
CA ALA A 288 12.14 -6.96 -33.69
C ALA A 288 10.82 -7.07 -34.47
N GLU A 289 10.73 -8.10 -35.30
CA GLU A 289 9.52 -8.50 -36.00
C GLU A 289 9.17 -9.94 -35.58
N ASP A 290 7.92 -10.16 -35.18
CA ASP A 290 7.43 -11.51 -34.98
C ASP A 290 7.27 -12.22 -36.34
N VAL A 291 8.03 -13.30 -36.54
CA VAL A 291 8.12 -13.99 -37.84
C VAL A 291 6.78 -14.62 -38.25
N GLU A 292 5.91 -14.97 -37.30
CA GLU A 292 4.61 -15.59 -37.62
C GLU A 292 3.55 -14.56 -38.01
N THR A 293 3.52 -13.41 -37.32
CA THR A 293 2.47 -12.40 -37.46
C THR A 293 2.88 -11.23 -38.35
N GLY A 294 4.18 -11.03 -38.59
CA GLY A 294 4.76 -9.85 -39.24
C GLY A 294 4.67 -8.59 -38.37
N GLN A 295 4.32 -8.73 -37.08
CA GLN A 295 4.11 -7.60 -36.19
C GLN A 295 5.44 -7.05 -35.67
N LEU A 296 5.60 -5.72 -35.71
CA LEU A 296 6.72 -5.05 -35.07
C LEU A 296 6.57 -5.01 -33.54
N VAL A 297 7.62 -5.42 -32.85
CA VAL A 297 7.69 -5.50 -31.40
C VAL A 297 9.00 -4.92 -30.86
N VAL A 298 9.04 -4.70 -29.55
CA VAL A 298 10.27 -4.34 -28.84
C VAL A 298 10.63 -5.46 -27.88
N ILE A 299 11.87 -5.93 -27.95
CA ILE A 299 12.41 -6.93 -27.04
C ILE A 299 13.33 -6.23 -26.06
N LYS A 300 13.06 -6.40 -24.77
CA LYS A 300 13.95 -5.97 -23.69
C LYS A 300 14.66 -7.21 -23.13
N THR A 301 15.98 -7.15 -23.07
CA THR A 301 16.83 -8.18 -22.49
C THR A 301 17.63 -7.59 -21.32
N PRO A 302 17.94 -8.42 -20.31
CA PRO A 302 18.85 -8.01 -19.26
C PRO A 302 20.29 -7.94 -19.80
N SER A 303 21.10 -7.09 -19.18
CA SER A 303 22.51 -6.96 -19.55
C SER A 303 23.35 -8.07 -18.91
N VAL A 304 24.17 -8.76 -19.71
CA VAL A 304 25.10 -9.82 -19.24
C VAL A 304 26.04 -9.36 -18.13
N ASN A 305 26.32 -8.05 -18.04
CA ASN A 305 27.15 -7.49 -16.97
C ASN A 305 26.56 -7.65 -15.56
N PHE A 306 25.27 -8.01 -15.47
CA PHE A 306 24.51 -8.13 -14.22
C PHE A 306 23.95 -9.55 -14.02
N GLU A 307 24.50 -10.56 -14.71
CA GLU A 307 24.03 -11.96 -14.63
C GLU A 307 24.14 -12.58 -13.24
N ASP A 308 25.11 -12.14 -12.44
CA ASP A 308 25.33 -12.60 -11.06
C ASP A 308 24.55 -11.79 -10.01
N GLU A 309 23.89 -10.68 -10.40
CA GLU A 309 23.17 -9.79 -9.48
C GLU A 309 21.70 -10.20 -9.34
N ALA A 310 21.40 -11.04 -8.34
CA ALA A 310 20.04 -11.52 -8.07
C ALA A 310 19.00 -10.39 -7.91
N THR A 311 19.35 -9.30 -7.23
CA THR A 311 18.46 -8.15 -7.00
C THR A 311 18.12 -7.39 -8.29
N TYR A 312 19.05 -7.36 -9.24
CA TYR A 312 18.82 -6.80 -10.56
C TYR A 312 17.89 -7.68 -11.39
N ILE A 313 18.12 -9.01 -11.40
CA ILE A 313 17.26 -9.97 -12.10
C ILE A 313 15.83 -9.88 -11.57
N GLU A 314 15.65 -9.86 -10.24
CA GLU A 314 14.35 -9.66 -9.60
C GLU A 314 13.68 -8.36 -10.04
N SER A 315 14.44 -7.27 -10.17
CA SER A 315 13.91 -5.98 -10.64
C SER A 315 13.46 -6.02 -12.09
N PHE A 316 14.22 -6.67 -12.97
CA PHE A 316 13.89 -6.85 -14.39
C PHE A 316 12.62 -7.69 -14.56
N MET A 317 12.51 -8.78 -13.81
CA MET A 317 11.34 -9.65 -13.83
C MET A 317 10.11 -8.99 -13.23
N ARG A 318 10.30 -8.15 -12.20
CA ARG A 318 9.23 -7.32 -11.64
C ARG A 318 8.67 -6.34 -12.68
N GLU A 319 9.50 -5.77 -13.54
CA GLU A 319 9.05 -4.88 -14.62
C GLU A 319 8.08 -5.61 -15.57
N GLU A 320 8.44 -6.82 -16.04
CA GLU A 320 7.54 -7.67 -16.84
C GLU A 320 6.24 -7.95 -16.09
N TRP A 321 6.35 -8.34 -14.82
CA TRP A 321 5.20 -8.71 -13.98
C TRP A 321 4.22 -7.55 -13.77
N VAL A 322 4.73 -6.34 -13.55
CA VAL A 322 3.93 -5.12 -13.37
C VAL A 322 3.24 -4.76 -14.67
N GLY A 323 3.99 -4.65 -15.78
CA GLY A 323 3.43 -4.19 -17.04
C GLY A 323 2.33 -5.11 -17.59
N LYS A 324 2.41 -6.43 -17.35
CA LYS A 324 1.35 -7.38 -17.73
C LYS A 324 0.01 -7.16 -17.02
N ARG A 325 0.01 -6.52 -15.85
CA ARG A 325 -1.21 -6.29 -15.04
C ARG A 325 -1.87 -4.94 -15.33
N ILE A 326 -1.19 -4.06 -16.05
CA ILE A 326 -1.68 -2.72 -16.34
C ILE A 326 -2.24 -2.70 -17.76
N HIS A 327 -3.56 -2.78 -17.86
CA HIS A 327 -4.26 -2.60 -19.13
C HIS A 327 -4.78 -1.18 -19.23
N ASN A 328 -4.01 -0.30 -19.88
CA ASN A 328 -4.42 1.08 -20.11
C ASN A 328 -3.81 1.64 -21.40
N SER A 329 -4.61 2.37 -22.16
CA SER A 329 -4.17 2.93 -23.45
C SER A 329 -3.04 3.97 -23.33
N ARG A 330 -2.75 4.49 -22.13
CA ARG A 330 -1.66 5.45 -21.83
C ARG A 330 -0.46 4.81 -21.16
N VAL A 331 -0.41 3.49 -21.09
CA VAL A 331 0.70 2.70 -20.55
C VAL A 331 1.18 1.73 -21.64
N LEU A 332 2.47 1.45 -21.67
CA LEU A 332 3.07 0.47 -22.59
C LEU A 332 2.52 -0.93 -22.29
N THR A 333 2.09 -1.63 -23.33
CA THR A 333 1.60 -3.00 -23.23
C THR A 333 2.77 -3.97 -23.30
N ILE A 334 2.86 -4.86 -22.31
CA ILE A 334 3.73 -6.03 -22.35
C ILE A 334 2.90 -7.19 -22.90
N TYR A 335 3.41 -7.90 -23.92
CA TYR A 335 2.70 -9.02 -24.50
C TYR A 335 2.79 -10.27 -23.62
N ASP A 336 1.71 -11.06 -23.64
CA ASP A 336 1.65 -12.35 -22.96
C ASP A 336 2.47 -13.42 -23.69
N LYS A 337 2.76 -14.50 -22.98
CA LYS A 337 3.61 -15.57 -23.49
C LYS A 337 2.76 -16.57 -24.25
N ASP A 338 2.85 -16.55 -25.57
CA ASP A 338 2.25 -17.58 -26.41
C ASP A 338 3.26 -18.66 -26.84
N ARG A 339 4.54 -18.49 -26.48
CA ARG A 339 5.64 -19.38 -26.87
C ARG A 339 6.59 -19.69 -25.70
N PRO A 340 7.18 -20.90 -25.65
CA PRO A 340 8.24 -21.21 -24.69
C PRO A 340 9.48 -20.35 -24.98
N ARG A 341 10.10 -19.78 -23.93
CA ARG A 341 11.31 -18.94 -24.04
C ARG A 341 12.54 -19.76 -23.68
N GLN A 342 13.60 -19.66 -24.47
CA GLN A 342 14.91 -20.25 -24.17
C GLN A 342 15.80 -19.29 -23.37
N PHE A 343 15.54 -17.99 -23.44
CA PHE A 343 16.33 -16.94 -22.79
C PHE A 343 15.47 -16.00 -21.95
N LEU A 344 16.12 -15.27 -21.04
CA LEU A 344 15.48 -14.26 -20.22
C LEU A 344 15.24 -12.96 -21.02
N TYR A 345 14.00 -12.71 -21.41
CA TYR A 345 13.58 -11.45 -22.06
C TYR A 345 12.07 -11.25 -21.90
N TYR A 346 11.59 -10.04 -22.20
CA TYR A 346 10.16 -9.79 -22.41
C TYR A 346 9.92 -8.91 -23.63
N VAL A 347 8.70 -9.03 -24.16
CA VAL A 347 8.29 -8.37 -25.41
C VAL A 347 7.21 -7.35 -25.11
N THR A 348 7.34 -6.17 -25.69
CA THR A 348 6.36 -5.08 -25.57
C THR A 348 5.90 -4.64 -26.95
N GLU A 349 4.79 -3.89 -26.98
CA GLU A 349 4.39 -3.21 -28.21
C GLU A 349 5.49 -2.26 -28.71
N HIS A 350 5.61 -2.14 -30.02
CA HIS A 350 6.46 -1.11 -30.63
C HIS A 350 5.70 0.22 -30.70
N ILE A 351 6.22 1.25 -30.03
CA ILE A 351 5.71 2.62 -30.14
C ILE A 351 6.54 3.35 -31.18
N ASP A 352 5.93 3.70 -32.31
CA ASP A 352 6.54 4.58 -33.30
C ASP A 352 6.36 6.04 -32.87
N GLY A 353 7.45 6.65 -32.40
CA GLY A 353 7.39 7.93 -31.72
C GLY A 353 8.72 8.35 -31.08
N GLN A 354 8.65 9.34 -30.21
CA GLN A 354 9.81 9.89 -29.50
C GLN A 354 9.55 10.03 -28.00
N THR A 355 10.60 10.17 -27.19
CA THR A 355 10.44 10.43 -25.76
C THR A 355 9.88 11.84 -25.52
N LEU A 356 9.24 12.08 -24.38
CA LEU A 356 8.81 13.41 -23.98
C LEU A 356 10.02 14.33 -23.83
N ARG A 357 11.17 13.82 -23.38
CA ARG A 357 12.43 14.58 -23.35
C ARG A 357 12.83 15.09 -24.74
N ASP A 358 12.85 14.22 -25.75
CA ASP A 358 13.21 14.60 -27.12
C ASP A 358 12.21 15.60 -27.69
N TRP A 359 10.93 15.39 -27.42
CA TRP A 359 9.87 16.32 -27.78
C TRP A 359 10.08 17.69 -27.13
N MET A 360 10.41 17.75 -25.83
CA MET A 360 10.70 18.99 -25.10
C MET A 360 11.90 19.74 -25.69
N ASN A 361 12.93 19.01 -26.13
CA ASN A 361 14.11 19.60 -26.76
C ASN A 361 13.77 20.24 -28.12
N GLN A 362 12.82 19.67 -28.87
CA GLN A 362 12.33 20.19 -30.15
C GLN A 362 11.31 21.34 -29.97
N HIS A 363 10.57 21.34 -28.86
CA HIS A 363 9.48 22.28 -28.56
C HIS A 363 9.81 23.11 -27.33
N SER A 364 10.69 24.11 -27.50
CA SER A 364 11.18 24.94 -26.38
C SER A 364 10.13 25.84 -25.71
N LYS A 365 8.98 26.09 -26.37
CA LYS A 365 7.87 26.93 -25.87
C LYS A 365 6.52 26.38 -26.36
N PRO A 366 6.07 25.23 -25.84
CA PRO A 366 4.80 24.64 -26.25
C PRO A 366 3.62 25.51 -25.78
N ASP A 367 2.48 25.39 -26.47
CA ASP A 367 1.26 26.09 -26.05
C ASP A 367 0.75 25.52 -24.72
N ILE A 368 0.20 26.39 -23.86
CA ILE A 368 -0.31 25.99 -22.53
C ILE A 368 -1.39 24.91 -22.69
N LYS A 369 -2.22 24.99 -23.74
CA LYS A 369 -3.24 23.98 -24.02
C LYS A 369 -2.63 22.62 -24.34
N GLU A 370 -1.54 22.60 -25.11
CA GLU A 370 -0.83 21.37 -25.46
C GLU A 370 -0.21 20.72 -24.21
N VAL A 371 0.47 21.50 -23.38
CA VAL A 371 1.01 21.00 -22.11
C VAL A 371 -0.08 20.42 -21.21
N ARG A 372 -1.23 21.10 -21.10
CA ARG A 372 -2.38 20.60 -20.33
C ARG A 372 -2.88 19.25 -20.86
N MET A 373 -3.01 19.12 -22.18
CA MET A 373 -3.42 17.85 -22.79
C MET A 373 -2.41 16.75 -22.45
N LEU A 374 -1.11 16.99 -22.62
CA LEU A 374 -0.04 16.04 -22.27
C LEU A 374 -0.12 15.60 -20.80
N VAL A 375 -0.26 16.55 -19.86
CA VAL A 375 -0.33 16.27 -18.43
C VAL A 375 -1.58 15.45 -18.07
N GLU A 376 -2.73 15.75 -18.67
CA GLU A 376 -3.95 14.95 -18.52
C GLU A 376 -3.76 13.51 -19.03
N GLN A 377 -3.04 13.36 -20.14
CA GLN A 377 -2.72 12.04 -20.68
C GLN A 377 -1.82 11.24 -19.72
N ILE A 378 -0.76 11.85 -19.20
CA ILE A 378 0.18 11.22 -18.26
C ILE A 378 -0.55 10.87 -16.96
N ALA A 379 -1.38 11.78 -16.43
CA ALA A 379 -2.19 11.54 -15.25
C ALA A 379 -3.16 10.37 -15.43
N THR A 380 -3.72 10.20 -16.64
CA THR A 380 -4.57 9.05 -16.97
C THR A 380 -3.79 7.73 -16.91
N GLY A 381 -2.53 7.73 -17.38
CA GLY A 381 -1.61 6.59 -17.26
C GLY A 381 -1.28 6.29 -15.80
N LEU A 382 -0.82 7.28 -15.03
CA LEU A 382 -0.50 7.12 -13.59
C LEU A 382 -1.69 6.62 -12.77
N ARG A 383 -2.91 7.08 -13.08
CA ARG A 383 -4.12 6.60 -12.41
C ARG A 383 -4.34 5.09 -12.62
N ALA A 384 -3.87 4.51 -13.72
CA ALA A 384 -3.92 3.06 -13.92
C ALA A 384 -3.06 2.31 -12.90
N PHE A 385 -1.87 2.82 -12.57
CA PHE A 385 -1.02 2.29 -11.49
C PHE A 385 -1.71 2.45 -10.13
N HIS A 386 -2.19 3.66 -9.82
CA HIS A 386 -2.77 3.95 -8.51
C HIS A 386 -4.03 3.11 -8.22
N ARG A 387 -4.82 2.78 -9.25
CA ARG A 387 -5.99 1.88 -9.12
C ARG A 387 -5.63 0.45 -8.72
N LEU A 388 -4.40 0.04 -9.00
CA LEU A 388 -3.87 -1.28 -8.64
C LEU A 388 -2.97 -1.21 -7.39
N GLU A 389 -3.06 -0.11 -6.62
CA GLU A 389 -2.21 0.16 -5.44
C GLU A 389 -0.70 0.13 -5.78
N MET A 390 -0.36 0.52 -7.01
CA MET A 390 1.01 0.65 -7.49
C MET A 390 1.41 2.12 -7.58
N LEU A 391 2.64 2.44 -7.15
CA LEU A 391 3.27 3.75 -7.33
C LEU A 391 4.32 3.65 -8.41
N HIS A 392 4.39 4.61 -9.33
CA HIS A 392 5.36 4.58 -10.42
C HIS A 392 6.80 4.85 -9.93
N GLN A 393 6.96 5.84 -9.04
CA GLN A 393 8.20 6.25 -8.36
C GLN A 393 9.32 6.85 -9.22
N ASP A 394 9.42 6.51 -10.51
CA ASP A 394 10.46 7.04 -11.41
C ASP A 394 9.85 7.72 -12.66
N LEU A 395 8.86 8.58 -12.42
CA LEU A 395 8.24 9.32 -13.51
C LEU A 395 9.12 10.51 -13.92
N LYS A 396 9.60 10.48 -15.16
CA LYS A 396 10.45 11.52 -15.77
C LYS A 396 10.19 11.60 -17.28
N PRO A 397 10.58 12.70 -17.97
CA PRO A 397 10.34 12.84 -19.41
C PRO A 397 10.94 11.73 -20.28
N GLU A 398 12.01 11.08 -19.83
CA GLU A 398 12.65 9.96 -20.52
C GLU A 398 11.79 8.67 -20.48
N ASN A 399 10.93 8.54 -19.47
CA ASN A 399 10.07 7.37 -19.24
C ASN A 399 8.66 7.53 -19.83
N ILE A 400 8.48 8.55 -20.67
CA ILE A 400 7.21 8.89 -21.33
C ILE A 400 7.48 9.00 -22.83
N MET A 401 6.69 8.32 -23.65
CA MET A 401 6.75 8.44 -25.11
C MET A 401 5.49 9.10 -25.68
N LEU A 402 5.68 9.80 -26.79
CA LEU A 402 4.63 10.33 -27.65
C LEU A 402 4.69 9.55 -28.97
N ASP A 403 3.60 8.87 -29.31
CA ASP A 403 3.49 8.25 -30.64
C ASP A 403 3.30 9.30 -31.74
N ALA A 404 3.37 8.87 -33.00
CA ALA A 404 3.17 9.74 -34.16
C ALA A 404 1.83 10.52 -34.17
N SER A 405 0.83 10.09 -33.39
CA SER A 405 -0.45 10.77 -33.23
C SER A 405 -0.50 11.75 -32.04
N GLY A 406 0.59 11.88 -31.28
CA GLY A 406 0.67 12.71 -30.08
C GLY A 406 0.05 12.05 -28.84
N LYS A 407 -0.16 10.73 -28.85
CA LYS A 407 -0.69 10.01 -27.70
C LYS A 407 0.44 9.59 -26.77
N VAL A 408 0.24 9.83 -25.48
CA VAL A 408 1.21 9.53 -24.42
C VAL A 408 1.17 8.04 -24.04
N ARG A 409 2.36 7.47 -23.84
CA ARG A 409 2.60 6.15 -23.27
C ARG A 409 3.66 6.22 -22.17
N ILE A 410 3.37 5.71 -20.99
CA ILE A 410 4.37 5.47 -19.93
C ILE A 410 5.08 4.14 -20.22
N ILE A 411 6.41 4.13 -20.31
CA ILE A 411 7.20 3.01 -20.90
C ILE A 411 8.18 2.29 -19.96
N ASP A 412 8.34 2.75 -18.72
CA ASP A 412 9.27 2.16 -17.75
C ASP A 412 8.54 1.84 -16.44
N PHE A 413 8.65 0.59 -15.99
CA PHE A 413 8.03 0.11 -14.75
C PHE A 413 9.06 -0.39 -13.74
N GLY A 414 10.36 -0.29 -14.02
CA GLY A 414 11.43 -0.94 -13.26
C GLY A 414 11.52 -0.48 -11.79
N SER A 415 10.93 0.67 -11.47
CA SER A 415 10.88 1.26 -10.13
C SER A 415 9.50 1.20 -9.48
N THR A 416 8.52 0.54 -10.11
CA THR A 416 7.15 0.49 -9.60
C THR A 416 7.09 -0.22 -8.25
N LYS A 417 6.51 0.43 -7.24
CA LYS A 417 6.27 -0.16 -5.91
C LYS A 417 4.84 -0.63 -5.80
N ILE A 418 4.65 -1.86 -5.34
CA ILE A 418 3.34 -2.49 -5.15
C ILE A 418 3.05 -2.53 -3.65
N ALA A 419 1.97 -1.90 -3.19
CA ALA A 419 1.68 -1.80 -1.75
C ALA A 419 1.63 -3.16 -1.04
N GLY A 420 1.09 -4.20 -1.69
CA GLY A 420 0.97 -5.56 -1.12
C GLY A 420 2.20 -6.46 -1.20
N ILE A 421 3.24 -6.07 -1.95
CA ILE A 421 4.52 -6.80 -2.05
C ILE A 421 5.66 -6.01 -1.40
N ALA A 422 5.47 -4.70 -1.18
CA ALA A 422 6.40 -3.83 -0.47
C ALA A 422 6.65 -4.23 1.00
N GLU A 423 5.93 -5.20 1.53
CA GLU A 423 6.21 -5.84 2.81
C GLU A 423 7.45 -6.74 2.79
N ILE A 424 8.04 -7.00 1.61
CA ILE A 424 9.11 -7.99 1.38
C ILE A 424 10.43 -7.35 0.89
N TYR A 425 10.44 -6.10 0.40
CA TYR A 425 11.62 -5.58 -0.33
C TYR A 425 12.09 -4.18 0.09
N SER A 426 13.39 -4.09 0.35
CA SER A 426 14.15 -2.87 0.54
C SER A 426 14.03 -1.95 -0.69
N PRO A 427 13.92 -0.62 -0.52
CA PRO A 427 13.98 0.33 -1.63
C PRO A 427 15.33 0.18 -2.35
N ILE A 428 15.30 -0.43 -3.54
CA ILE A 428 16.49 -0.60 -4.38
C ILE A 428 17.21 0.73 -4.56
N GLU A 429 18.52 0.70 -4.29
CA GLU A 429 19.50 1.75 -4.46
C GLU A 429 19.46 2.33 -5.89
N ARG A 430 18.64 3.36 -6.10
CA ARG A 430 18.65 4.17 -7.34
C ARG A 430 18.70 5.67 -7.10
N LEU A 431 18.88 6.09 -5.85
CA LEU A 431 19.09 7.50 -5.47
C LEU A 431 20.40 8.11 -6.03
N ASN A 432 21.21 7.37 -6.80
CA ASN A 432 22.55 7.79 -7.21
C ASN A 432 22.68 8.29 -8.67
N LEU A 433 21.60 8.37 -9.46
CA LEU A 433 21.64 9.02 -10.77
C LEU A 433 21.23 10.49 -10.66
N LEU A 434 22.21 11.40 -10.80
CA LEU A 434 22.07 12.87 -10.70
C LEU A 434 20.83 13.41 -11.43
N GLY A 435 20.54 12.95 -12.65
CA GLY A 435 19.38 13.42 -13.44
C GLY A 435 18.01 12.91 -12.97
N THR A 436 17.95 11.79 -12.25
CA THR A 436 16.68 11.24 -11.72
C THR A 436 16.17 12.06 -10.54
N ARG A 437 17.10 12.60 -9.72
CA ARG A 437 16.76 13.38 -8.51
C ARG A 437 15.91 14.61 -8.80
N ASN A 438 15.96 15.16 -10.01
CA ASN A 438 15.18 16.34 -10.41
C ASN A 438 13.66 16.13 -10.39
N TYR A 439 13.19 14.91 -10.64
CA TYR A 439 11.76 14.57 -10.65
C TYR A 439 11.35 13.77 -9.40
N THR A 440 12.33 13.33 -8.61
CA THR A 440 12.10 12.55 -7.39
C THR A 440 11.53 13.41 -6.27
N ALA A 441 10.43 12.97 -5.69
CA ALA A 441 9.81 13.64 -4.56
C ALA A 441 10.75 13.68 -3.33
N PRO A 442 10.81 14.79 -2.56
CA PRO A 442 11.75 14.94 -1.45
C PRO A 442 11.69 13.81 -0.40
N GLU A 443 10.51 13.25 -0.13
CA GLU A 443 10.35 12.13 0.79
C GLU A 443 11.19 10.90 0.37
N TYR A 444 11.36 10.64 -0.93
CA TYR A 444 12.21 9.55 -1.39
C TYR A 444 13.70 9.84 -1.17
N LEU A 445 14.13 11.10 -1.34
CA LEU A 445 15.50 11.53 -1.04
C LEU A 445 15.83 11.37 0.45
N LEU A 446 14.80 11.50 1.31
CA LEU A 446 14.89 11.29 2.75
C LEU A 446 14.68 9.83 3.17
N SER A 447 14.60 8.88 2.23
CA SER A 447 14.30 7.46 2.47
C SER A 447 12.97 7.23 3.22
N GLN A 448 12.02 8.17 3.10
CA GLN A 448 10.68 8.05 3.65
C GLN A 448 9.75 7.32 2.65
N PRO A 449 8.67 6.68 3.12
CA PRO A 449 7.73 6.01 2.24
C PRO A 449 6.99 7.02 1.37
N GLY A 450 7.04 6.82 0.05
CA GLY A 450 6.22 7.59 -0.89
C GLY A 450 4.76 7.13 -0.93
N SER A 451 3.94 7.95 -1.56
CA SER A 451 2.49 7.73 -1.77
C SER A 451 2.07 8.22 -3.15
N ASN A 452 0.78 8.21 -3.47
CA ASN A 452 0.25 8.81 -4.70
C ASN A 452 0.69 10.29 -4.86
N ARG A 453 0.92 10.99 -3.74
CA ARG A 453 1.41 12.38 -3.69
C ARG A 453 2.85 12.52 -4.20
N SER A 454 3.62 11.45 -4.20
CA SER A 454 4.99 11.41 -4.73
C SER A 454 4.98 11.41 -6.25
N ASP A 455 4.12 10.59 -6.88
CA ASP A 455 3.93 10.62 -8.34
C ASP A 455 3.32 11.95 -8.81
N ILE A 456 2.46 12.59 -8.01
CA ILE A 456 1.94 13.94 -8.27
C ILE A 456 3.08 14.98 -8.28
N PHE A 457 4.04 14.88 -7.36
CA PHE A 457 5.20 15.77 -7.36
C PHE A 457 6.00 15.62 -8.66
N SER A 458 6.30 14.40 -9.07
CA SER A 458 7.02 14.13 -10.32
C SER A 458 6.28 14.69 -11.54
N LEU A 459 4.97 14.45 -11.63
CA LEU A 459 4.15 15.01 -12.71
C LEU A 459 4.06 16.55 -12.66
N GLY A 460 3.97 17.12 -11.47
CA GLY A 460 3.98 18.58 -11.26
C GLY A 460 5.29 19.21 -11.72
N THR A 461 6.42 18.56 -11.44
CA THR A 461 7.75 18.99 -11.91
C THR A 461 7.87 18.91 -13.43
N ILE A 462 7.39 17.83 -14.05
CA ILE A 462 7.33 17.69 -15.52
C ILE A 462 6.46 18.80 -16.12
N CYS A 463 5.28 19.05 -15.56
CA CYS A 463 4.39 20.12 -16.01
C CYS A 463 5.03 21.50 -15.90
N TYR A 464 5.71 21.78 -14.78
CA TYR A 464 6.42 23.04 -14.58
C TYR A 464 7.50 23.23 -15.66
N GLU A 465 8.28 22.20 -15.94
CA GLU A 465 9.35 22.26 -16.95
C GLU A 465 8.80 22.39 -18.37
N LEU A 466 7.71 21.69 -18.72
CA LEU A 466 7.03 21.87 -20.00
C LEU A 466 6.57 23.31 -20.23
N LEU A 467 6.09 23.99 -19.18
CA LEU A 467 5.58 25.36 -19.27
C LEU A 467 6.68 26.44 -19.26
N THR A 468 7.84 26.15 -18.70
CA THR A 468 8.88 27.16 -18.38
C THR A 468 10.25 26.88 -18.97
N GLY A 469 10.54 25.63 -19.37
CA GLY A 469 11.88 25.16 -19.71
C GLY A 469 12.86 25.16 -18.52
N LYS A 470 12.37 25.27 -17.28
CA LYS A 470 13.14 25.33 -16.03
C LYS A 470 12.59 24.36 -15.00
N LEU A 471 13.35 24.09 -13.94
CA LEU A 471 12.92 23.28 -12.80
C LEU A 471 12.37 24.15 -11.66
N PRO A 472 11.37 23.68 -10.89
CA PRO A 472 10.70 24.48 -9.85
C PRO A 472 11.62 24.94 -8.72
N TYR A 473 12.71 24.19 -8.47
CA TYR A 473 13.70 24.47 -7.43
C TYR A 473 15.12 24.67 -8.00
N GLY A 474 15.27 24.84 -9.32
CA GLY A 474 16.56 24.73 -10.00
C GLY A 474 17.27 23.41 -9.65
N HIS A 475 18.58 23.46 -9.47
CA HIS A 475 19.41 22.31 -9.05
C HIS A 475 19.46 22.11 -7.52
N SER A 476 18.68 22.85 -6.74
CA SER A 476 18.70 22.74 -5.28
C SER A 476 18.12 21.41 -4.80
N LEU A 477 17.17 20.84 -5.54
CA LEU A 477 16.52 19.57 -5.21
C LEU A 477 17.49 18.38 -5.33
N GLU A 478 18.40 18.40 -6.32
CA GLU A 478 19.39 17.33 -6.52
C GLU A 478 20.28 17.12 -5.28
N ASN A 479 20.51 18.20 -4.53
CA ASN A 479 21.36 18.26 -3.34
C ASN A 479 20.57 18.19 -2.03
N ALA A 480 19.27 17.91 -2.07
CA ALA A 480 18.39 17.92 -0.92
C ALA A 480 18.40 16.58 -0.16
N GLU A 481 19.54 16.24 0.44
CA GLU A 481 19.79 14.91 1.05
C GLU A 481 19.30 14.78 2.51
N ASN A 482 18.87 15.86 3.15
CA ASN A 482 18.38 15.84 4.54
C ASN A 482 17.25 16.86 4.77
N PRO A 483 16.51 16.76 5.91
CA PRO A 483 15.37 17.63 6.17
C PRO A 483 15.70 19.12 6.18
N ARG A 484 16.92 19.51 6.57
CA ARG A 484 17.36 20.92 6.59
C ARG A 484 17.57 21.47 5.19
N THR A 485 18.10 20.67 4.27
CA THR A 485 18.27 21.07 2.87
C THR A 485 16.93 21.11 2.14
N VAL A 486 16.02 20.18 2.43
CA VAL A 486 14.65 20.18 1.89
C VAL A 486 13.87 21.42 2.36
N ALA A 487 13.99 21.80 3.64
CA ALA A 487 13.33 22.99 4.19
C ALA A 487 13.83 24.32 3.58
N LYS A 488 15.02 24.33 2.95
CA LYS A 488 15.58 25.50 2.27
C LYS A 488 15.16 25.61 0.80
N LEU A 489 14.39 24.66 0.28
CA LEU A 489 13.92 24.70 -1.11
C LEU A 489 12.99 25.90 -1.32
N VAL A 490 13.38 26.79 -2.22
CA VAL A 490 12.59 27.98 -2.59
C VAL A 490 11.95 27.74 -3.95
N TYR A 491 10.63 27.69 -3.99
CA TYR A 491 9.87 27.56 -5.23
C TYR A 491 10.06 28.82 -6.07
N GLN A 492 10.48 28.64 -7.33
CA GLN A 492 10.57 29.72 -8.31
C GLN A 492 9.24 29.84 -9.04
N ALA A 493 8.61 31.01 -8.99
CA ALA A 493 7.30 31.18 -9.62
C ALA A 493 7.41 31.02 -11.14
N SER A 494 6.53 30.19 -11.73
CA SER A 494 6.54 29.91 -13.16
C SER A 494 6.30 31.17 -13.99
N THR A 495 5.58 32.15 -13.43
CA THR A 495 5.36 33.48 -14.01
C THR A 495 6.64 34.30 -14.20
N GLN A 496 7.71 34.01 -13.46
CA GLN A 496 9.02 34.64 -13.64
C GLN A 496 9.71 34.18 -14.92
N HIS A 497 9.47 32.93 -15.33
CA HIS A 497 10.06 32.32 -16.53
C HIS A 497 9.16 32.46 -17.75
N ASN A 498 7.84 32.41 -17.56
CA ASN A 498 6.85 32.56 -18.61
C ASN A 498 5.66 33.42 -18.13
N PRO A 499 5.64 34.72 -18.46
CA PRO A 499 4.58 35.65 -18.05
C PRO A 499 3.18 35.33 -18.59
N MET A 500 3.07 34.45 -19.60
CA MET A 500 1.78 34.03 -20.16
C MET A 500 1.05 33.02 -19.25
N ILE A 501 1.75 32.44 -18.27
CA ILE A 501 1.16 31.51 -17.31
C ILE A 501 0.27 32.31 -16.34
N PRO A 502 -1.02 32.00 -16.22
CA PRO A 502 -1.87 32.66 -15.24
C PRO A 502 -1.44 32.39 -13.80
N LEU A 503 -1.66 33.36 -12.91
CA LEU A 503 -1.26 33.25 -11.49
C LEU A 503 -1.89 32.04 -10.78
N TRP A 504 -3.13 31.68 -11.12
CA TRP A 504 -3.78 30.50 -10.54
C TRP A 504 -3.10 29.19 -10.97
N MET A 505 -2.52 29.15 -12.17
CA MET A 505 -1.79 28.00 -12.68
C MET A 505 -0.43 27.87 -11.99
N ASP A 506 0.28 28.98 -11.76
CA ASP A 506 1.49 28.98 -10.92
C ASP A 506 1.21 28.47 -9.50
N ARG A 507 0.11 28.92 -8.88
CA ARG A 507 -0.30 28.43 -7.55
C ARG A 507 -0.65 26.94 -7.55
N THR A 508 -1.26 26.45 -8.62
CA THR A 508 -1.53 25.02 -8.83
C THR A 508 -0.22 24.22 -8.90
N LEU A 509 0.75 24.67 -9.71
CA LEU A 509 2.07 24.05 -9.80
C LEU A 509 2.77 24.04 -8.46
N ARG A 510 2.78 25.18 -7.75
CA ARG A 510 3.37 25.33 -6.42
C ARG A 510 2.78 24.34 -5.40
N LYS A 511 1.46 24.11 -5.42
CA LYS A 511 0.81 23.10 -4.56
C LYS A 511 1.24 21.68 -4.96
N ALA A 512 1.31 21.38 -6.26
CA ALA A 512 1.68 20.05 -6.74
C ALA A 512 3.14 19.67 -6.39
N VAL A 513 4.07 20.61 -6.47
CA VAL A 513 5.50 20.38 -6.19
C VAL A 513 5.91 20.73 -4.76
N HIS A 514 4.96 20.95 -3.83
CA HIS A 514 5.31 21.35 -2.47
C HIS A 514 6.24 20.32 -1.78
N PRO A 515 7.30 20.70 -1.04
CA PRO A 515 8.23 19.73 -0.48
C PRO A 515 7.58 18.78 0.53
N ASP A 516 6.69 19.30 1.38
CA ASP A 516 5.83 18.49 2.26
C ASP A 516 4.70 17.83 1.45
N PRO A 517 4.59 16.48 1.43
CA PRO A 517 3.54 15.76 0.70
C PRO A 517 2.12 16.08 1.21
N GLN A 518 1.93 16.42 2.49
CA GLN A 518 0.60 16.71 3.04
C GLN A 518 0.00 17.99 2.45
N GLN A 519 0.84 18.92 2.04
CA GLN A 519 0.45 20.18 1.39
C GLN A 519 0.19 20.03 -0.12
N ARG A 520 0.42 18.83 -0.69
CA ARG A 520 0.12 18.54 -2.10
C ARG A 520 -1.35 18.17 -2.31
N TYR A 521 -1.73 18.01 -3.57
CA TYR A 521 -3.00 17.42 -3.98
C TYR A 521 -3.17 15.99 -3.44
N GLY A 522 -4.38 15.64 -3.01
CA GLY A 522 -4.67 14.28 -2.53
C GLY A 522 -4.83 13.27 -3.66
N THR A 523 -5.29 13.72 -4.83
CA THR A 523 -5.53 12.88 -6.01
C THR A 523 -5.07 13.56 -7.29
N LEU A 524 -4.70 12.76 -8.30
CA LEU A 524 -4.31 13.26 -9.63
C LEU A 524 -5.42 14.07 -10.30
N SER A 525 -6.67 13.66 -10.14
CA SER A 525 -7.83 14.35 -10.74
C SER A 525 -7.97 15.78 -10.23
N GLU A 526 -7.72 16.02 -8.94
CA GLU A 526 -7.77 17.37 -8.34
C GLU A 526 -6.69 18.27 -8.95
N PHE A 527 -5.46 17.75 -9.09
CA PHE A 527 -4.35 18.46 -9.73
C PHE A 527 -4.66 18.82 -11.20
N VAL A 528 -5.10 17.85 -12.00
CA VAL A 528 -5.43 18.08 -13.42
C VAL A 528 -6.60 19.05 -13.59
N HIS A 529 -7.58 18.99 -12.68
CA HIS A 529 -8.70 19.92 -12.68
C HIS A 529 -8.26 21.36 -12.44
N ASP A 530 -7.48 21.60 -11.37
CA ASP A 530 -6.95 22.92 -11.01
C ASP A 530 -5.95 23.45 -12.05
N LEU A 531 -5.26 22.57 -12.80
CA LEU A 531 -4.40 22.97 -13.92
C LEU A 531 -5.22 23.45 -15.13
N SER A 532 -6.48 23.05 -15.20
CA SER A 532 -7.38 23.36 -16.32
C SER A 532 -8.39 24.45 -16.02
N HIS A 533 -8.72 24.63 -14.75
CA HIS A 533 -9.76 25.53 -14.28
C HIS A 533 -9.21 26.42 -13.16
N PRO A 534 -9.43 27.76 -13.22
CA PRO A 534 -9.00 28.65 -12.15
C PRO A 534 -9.66 28.28 -10.82
N ASN A 535 -8.88 27.83 -9.85
CA ASN A 535 -9.35 27.61 -8.48
C ASN A 535 -9.62 28.97 -7.81
N PRO A 536 -10.85 29.25 -7.33
CA PRO A 536 -11.19 30.53 -6.69
C PRO A 536 -10.32 30.86 -5.47
N GLU A 537 -9.84 29.86 -4.74
CA GLU A 537 -8.93 30.07 -3.60
C GLU A 537 -7.57 30.61 -4.06
N PHE A 538 -7.10 30.16 -5.22
CA PHE A 538 -5.88 30.66 -5.85
C PHE A 538 -6.07 32.01 -6.55
N MET A 539 -7.30 32.51 -6.68
CA MET A 539 -7.58 33.86 -7.19
C MET A 539 -7.72 34.88 -6.06
N LYS A 540 -7.96 34.43 -4.82
CA LYS A 540 -7.96 35.33 -3.65
C LYS A 540 -6.53 35.82 -3.42
N ASP A 541 -6.33 37.13 -3.47
CA ASP A 541 -5.10 37.73 -2.96
C ASP A 541 -5.02 37.48 -1.47
N GLN A 542 -4.28 36.44 -1.07
CA GLN A 542 -3.80 36.34 0.29
C GLN A 542 -2.95 37.59 0.53
N LYS A 543 -3.52 38.57 1.23
CA LYS A 543 -2.78 39.73 1.72
C LYS A 543 -1.68 39.19 2.62
N ARG A 544 -0.47 39.02 2.05
CA ARG A 544 0.73 38.66 2.82
C ARG A 544 0.84 39.64 4.00
N PRO A 545 1.09 39.17 5.23
CA PRO A 545 1.28 40.05 6.37
C PRO A 545 2.34 41.13 6.07
N LEU A 546 2.19 42.33 6.61
CA LEU A 546 3.15 43.44 6.41
C LEU A 546 4.59 43.04 6.73
N LEU A 547 4.78 42.18 7.74
CA LEU A 547 6.07 41.60 8.13
C LEU A 547 6.77 40.84 6.98
N GLU A 548 6.01 40.18 6.10
CA GLU A 548 6.55 39.45 4.94
C GLU A 548 6.66 40.32 3.68
N ARG A 549 5.82 41.37 3.56
CA ARG A 549 5.80 42.27 2.40
C ARG A 549 6.89 43.34 2.46
N ASP A 550 7.03 43.97 3.62
CA ASP A 550 8.01 45.01 3.87
C ASP A 550 8.39 44.96 5.36
N PRO A 551 9.39 44.12 5.70
CA PRO A 551 9.86 43.98 7.07
C PRO A 551 10.27 45.33 7.67
N THR A 552 10.81 46.22 6.85
CA THR A 552 11.33 47.53 7.28
C THR A 552 10.20 48.46 7.71
N GLU A 553 9.13 48.56 6.90
CA GLU A 553 7.90 49.29 7.25
C GLU A 553 7.25 48.73 8.51
N PHE A 554 7.17 47.40 8.64
CA PHE A 554 6.60 46.75 9.81
C PHE A 554 7.38 47.12 11.10
N TRP A 555 8.71 46.96 11.08
CA TRP A 555 9.55 47.30 12.24
C TRP A 555 9.53 48.80 12.53
N ARG A 556 9.41 49.66 11.50
CA ARG A 556 9.26 51.12 11.68
C ARG A 556 7.96 51.48 12.39
N LEU A 557 6.83 50.90 11.96
CA LEU A 557 5.52 51.12 12.58
C LEU A 557 5.49 50.61 14.03
N LEU A 558 6.07 49.43 14.27
CA LEU A 558 6.17 48.87 15.62
C LEU A 558 7.02 49.77 16.53
N ALA A 559 8.16 50.27 16.05
CA ALA A 559 9.00 51.19 16.82
C ALA A 559 8.28 52.50 17.16
N ILE A 560 7.54 53.09 16.21
CA ILE A 560 6.73 54.30 16.46
C ILE A 560 5.65 54.01 17.51
N ALA A 561 4.95 52.88 17.40
CA ALA A 561 3.95 52.48 18.38
C ALA A 561 4.56 52.33 19.79
N MET A 562 5.72 51.68 19.90
CA MET A 562 6.42 51.54 21.19
C MET A 562 6.85 52.89 21.78
N VAL A 563 7.31 53.84 20.96
CA VAL A 563 7.64 55.21 21.44
C VAL A 563 6.39 55.92 21.95
N LEU A 564 5.29 55.87 21.20
CA LEU A 564 4.02 56.48 21.62
C LEU A 564 3.50 55.86 22.92
N THR A 565 3.55 54.53 23.05
CA THR A 565 3.15 53.85 24.29
C THR A 565 4.03 54.27 25.46
N ASN A 566 5.35 54.38 25.27
CA ASN A 566 6.25 54.87 26.32
C ASN A 566 5.96 56.33 26.71
N LEU A 567 5.68 57.22 25.74
CA LEU A 567 5.30 58.60 26.04
C LEU A 567 3.99 58.68 26.84
N VAL A 568 3.01 57.84 26.50
CA VAL A 568 1.75 57.73 27.26
C VAL A 568 2.01 57.22 28.68
N LEU A 569 2.83 56.18 28.83
CA LEU A 569 3.20 55.65 30.15
C LEU A 569 3.94 56.68 31.00
N VAL A 570 4.88 57.42 30.41
CA VAL A 570 5.60 58.53 31.09
C VAL A 570 4.63 59.63 31.49
N TYR A 571 3.69 59.99 30.64
CA TYR A 571 2.65 60.97 30.98
C TYR A 571 1.79 60.51 32.18
N PHE A 572 1.42 59.23 32.23
CA PHE A 572 0.69 58.65 33.37
C PHE A 572 1.53 58.53 34.64
N LEU A 573 2.84 58.31 34.53
CA LEU A 573 3.78 58.25 35.65
C LEU A 573 4.15 59.65 36.20
N ALA A 574 4.09 60.67 35.36
CA ALA A 574 4.39 62.06 35.72
C ALA A 574 3.17 62.83 36.28
N ARG A 575 2.02 62.16 36.37
CA ARG A 575 0.77 62.68 36.92
C ARG A 575 0.46 61.98 38.23
#